data_AF-A0A376P2P1-F1
#
_entry.id   AF-A0A376P2P1-F1
#
_cell.length_a   1.000
_cell.length_b   1.000
_cell.length_c   1.000
_cell.angle_alpha   90.00
_cell.angle_beta   90.00
_cell.angle_gamma   90.00
#
_symmetry.space_group_name_H-M   'P 1'
#
loop_
_entity.id
_entity.type
_entity.pdbx_description
1 polymer ?
#
loop_
_entity_poly.entity_id
_entity_poly.type
_entity_poly.pdbx_seq_one_letter_code
_entity_poly.pdbx_strand_id
1 'polypeptide(L)'
;MPKKARQILNSTAKREGISNGNERYRNSFKKPVTAHNEMLHVLELREPTYDEIEALGFPFIISGEGSIKLDSQVALKYIPLLAGIPRSSAAQMAKLDIFKTSMQILRFFTQSETGSTSGNDSTMLPGSGN
;
A
#
# COMPACT_ATOMS: atom_id res chain seq x y z
N MET A 1 8.98 -37.05 -28.74
CA MET A 1 9.34 -35.90 -29.62
C MET A 1 8.49 -36.00 -30.88
N PRO A 2 7.98 -34.92 -31.48
CA PRO A 2 8.64 -33.62 -31.57
C PRO A 2 7.98 -32.49 -30.75
N LYS A 3 8.85 -31.80 -30.01
CA LYS A 3 8.65 -30.51 -29.35
C LYS A 3 8.84 -29.39 -30.39
N LYS A 4 7.79 -28.74 -30.93
CA LYS A 4 7.98 -27.41 -31.58
C LYS A 4 6.73 -26.58 -31.93
N ALA A 5 5.68 -26.54 -31.09
CA ALA A 5 4.56 -25.62 -31.35
C ALA A 5 3.94 -24.96 -30.11
N ARG A 6 4.62 -25.00 -28.95
CA ARG A 6 4.19 -24.30 -27.72
C ARG A 6 4.83 -22.91 -27.55
N GLN A 7 5.38 -22.32 -28.61
CA GLN A 7 6.16 -21.07 -28.49
C GLN A 7 5.66 -19.91 -29.36
N ILE A 8 4.47 -19.98 -29.97
CA ILE A 8 3.92 -18.84 -30.72
C ILE A 8 2.42 -18.73 -30.46
N LEU A 9 2.06 -18.22 -29.28
CA LEU A 9 0.78 -17.54 -28.99
C LEU A 9 0.83 -16.78 -27.64
N ASN A 10 2.02 -16.43 -27.16
CA ASN A 10 2.19 -15.48 -26.04
C ASN A 10 2.14 -14.01 -26.52
N SER A 11 1.45 -13.71 -27.61
CA SER A 11 1.49 -12.37 -28.20
C SER A 11 0.19 -11.98 -28.93
N THR A 12 -0.99 -12.24 -28.35
CA THR A 12 -2.24 -11.59 -28.81
C THR A 12 -3.39 -11.68 -27.81
N ALA A 13 -3.18 -11.31 -26.56
CA ALA A 13 -4.28 -11.04 -25.63
C ALA A 13 -3.98 -9.79 -24.79
N LYS A 14 -3.57 -8.72 -25.50
CA LYS A 14 -3.61 -7.35 -24.99
C LYS A 14 -4.79 -6.68 -25.68
N ARG A 15 -5.96 -6.68 -25.02
CA ARG A 15 -6.95 -5.60 -25.08
C ARG A 15 -8.20 -5.92 -24.23
N GLU A 16 -8.54 -4.92 -23.41
CA GLU A 16 -9.82 -4.65 -22.75
C GLU A 16 -10.30 -5.56 -21.62
N GLY A 17 -10.04 -5.10 -20.39
CA GLY A 17 -10.70 -5.52 -19.15
C GLY A 17 -10.63 -4.38 -18.14
N ILE A 18 -11.72 -3.60 -18.07
CA ILE A 18 -11.94 -2.44 -17.20
C ILE A 18 -12.27 -2.94 -15.77
N SER A 19 -11.81 -2.22 -14.73
CA SER A 19 -12.17 -2.33 -13.29
C SER A 19 -11.64 -3.58 -12.55
N ASN A 20 -10.93 -3.52 -11.41
CA ASN A 20 -11.13 -2.71 -10.23
C ASN A 20 -9.81 -2.29 -9.56
N GLY A 21 -9.79 -1.11 -8.94
CA GLY A 21 -8.62 -0.46 -8.33
C GLY A 21 -8.19 -0.99 -6.96
N ASN A 22 -8.27 -2.29 -6.71
CA ASN A 22 -8.01 -2.90 -5.38
C ASN A 22 -6.70 -3.73 -5.29
N GLU A 23 -5.81 -3.65 -6.28
CA GLU A 23 -4.55 -4.42 -6.28
C GLU A 23 -3.36 -3.69 -5.58
N ARG A 24 -3.59 -2.49 -5.04
CA ARG A 24 -2.53 -1.57 -4.59
C ARG A 24 -1.88 -1.86 -3.22
N TYR A 25 -2.29 -2.90 -2.49
CA TYR A 25 -1.87 -3.12 -1.09
C TYR A 25 -1.41 -4.55 -0.73
N ARG A 26 -0.95 -5.35 -1.70
CA ARG A 26 -0.39 -6.68 -1.36
C ARG A 26 1.10 -6.61 -1.05
N ASN A 27 1.43 -6.67 0.24
CA ASN A 27 2.81 -6.89 0.71
C ASN A 27 3.06 -8.37 1.03
N SER A 28 3.96 -9.02 0.29
CA SER A 28 4.38 -10.41 0.54
C SER A 28 5.43 -10.50 1.66
N PHE A 29 5.13 -11.23 2.73
CA PHE A 29 6.00 -11.50 3.88
C PHE A 29 6.81 -12.78 3.67
N LYS A 30 8.11 -12.73 3.98
CA LYS A 30 9.02 -13.89 3.91
C LYS A 30 8.80 -14.94 5.01
N LYS A 31 8.07 -14.59 6.07
CA LYS A 31 7.65 -15.52 7.13
C LYS A 31 6.14 -15.44 7.30
N PRO A 32 5.46 -16.56 7.51
CA PRO A 32 4.02 -16.55 7.72
C PRO A 32 3.69 -15.87 9.06
N VAL A 33 2.65 -15.05 9.07
CA VAL A 33 2.06 -14.43 10.27
C VAL A 33 0.69 -15.06 10.48
N THR A 34 0.41 -15.59 11.67
CA THR A 34 -0.90 -16.22 11.94
C THR A 34 -1.94 -15.16 12.33
N ALA A 35 -3.04 -15.07 11.58
CA ALA A 35 -4.22 -14.27 11.91
C ALA A 35 -5.48 -15.12 11.66
N HIS A 36 -6.50 -15.00 12.51
CA HIS A 36 -7.77 -15.76 12.37
C HIS A 36 -7.59 -17.27 12.14
N ASN A 37 -6.61 -17.90 12.81
CA ASN A 37 -6.24 -19.32 12.65
C ASN A 37 -5.72 -19.74 11.26
N GLU A 38 -5.33 -18.80 10.39
CA GLU A 38 -4.67 -19.07 9.11
C GLU A 38 -3.27 -18.42 9.05
N MET A 39 -2.30 -19.08 8.39
CA MET A 39 -1.00 -18.47 8.08
C MET A 39 -1.15 -17.46 6.94
N LEU A 40 -1.10 -16.17 7.24
CA LEU A 40 -1.08 -15.10 6.27
C LEU A 40 0.37 -14.69 5.95
N HIS A 41 0.73 -14.74 4.67
CA HIS A 41 1.94 -14.09 4.14
C HIS A 41 1.70 -12.62 3.78
N VAL A 42 0.53 -12.06 4.07
CA VAL A 42 0.17 -10.67 3.77
C VAL A 42 -0.54 -10.09 4.97
N LEU A 43 -0.03 -8.97 5.49
CA LEU A 43 -0.69 -8.18 6.51
C LEU A 43 -1.47 -7.07 5.80
N GLU A 44 -2.79 -7.17 5.80
CA GLU A 44 -3.65 -6.10 5.29
C GLU A 44 -3.87 -5.06 6.39
N LEU A 45 -3.60 -3.79 6.08
CA LEU A 45 -3.81 -2.67 7.00
C LEU A 45 -5.01 -1.87 6.51
N ARG A 46 -6.01 -1.70 7.38
CA ARG A 46 -7.05 -0.69 7.14
C ARG A 46 -6.54 0.72 7.45
N GLU A 47 -7.25 1.72 6.95
CA GLU A 47 -7.02 3.11 7.32
C GLU A 47 -7.39 3.37 8.80
N PRO A 48 -6.63 4.24 9.48
CA PRO A 48 -6.97 4.69 10.83
C PRO A 48 -8.19 5.62 10.80
N THR A 49 -9.07 5.45 11.79
CA THR A 49 -10.25 6.32 11.98
C THR A 49 -9.89 7.56 12.79
N TYR A 50 -10.78 8.57 12.79
CA TYR A 50 -10.59 9.79 13.57
C TYR A 50 -10.37 9.49 15.07
N ASP A 51 -11.24 8.68 15.67
CA ASP A 51 -11.19 8.36 17.11
C ASP A 51 -9.88 7.65 17.49
N GLU A 52 -9.31 6.86 16.58
CA GLU A 52 -8.04 6.19 16.80
C GLU A 52 -6.86 7.16 16.70
N ILE A 53 -6.95 8.14 15.79
CA ILE A 53 -5.98 9.23 15.68
C ILE A 53 -6.03 10.12 16.91
N GLU A 54 -7.22 10.41 17.43
CA GLU A 54 -7.41 11.14 18.68
C GLU A 54 -6.82 10.37 19.87
N ALA A 55 -7.08 9.06 19.97
CA ALA A 55 -6.64 8.24 21.10
C ALA A 55 -5.13 7.91 21.08
N LEU A 56 -4.54 7.72 19.90
CA LEU A 56 -3.14 7.29 19.76
C LEU A 56 -2.18 8.40 19.33
N GLY A 57 -2.70 9.46 18.70
CA GLY A 57 -1.91 10.51 18.06
C GLY A 57 -1.40 10.11 16.67
N PHE A 58 -0.64 11.03 16.06
CA PHE A 58 0.03 10.80 14.77
C PHE A 58 1.31 9.97 14.95
N PRO A 59 1.66 9.08 14.00
CA PRO A 59 2.86 8.25 14.08
C PRO A 59 4.15 9.02 13.71
N PHE A 60 4.15 10.34 13.76
CA PHE A 60 5.30 11.19 13.44
C PHE A 60 5.28 12.48 14.23
N ILE A 61 6.47 13.06 14.37
CA ILE A 61 6.71 14.34 15.02
C ILE A 61 7.32 15.26 13.97
N ILE A 62 6.73 16.44 13.80
CA ILE A 62 7.32 17.53 13.03
C ILE A 62 8.16 18.34 14.01
N SER A 63 9.47 18.34 13.80
CA SER A 63 10.39 19.14 14.60
C SER A 63 10.32 20.62 14.16
N GLY A 64 10.78 21.54 15.00
CA GLY A 64 10.61 22.99 14.77
C GLY A 64 11.37 23.56 13.56
N GLU A 65 12.27 22.78 12.98
CA GLU A 65 13.02 23.04 11.74
C GLU A 65 12.33 22.44 10.48
N GLY A 66 11.17 21.80 10.64
CA GLY A 66 10.42 21.14 9.57
C GLY A 66 10.82 19.68 9.28
N SER A 67 11.68 19.04 10.08
CA SER A 67 12.02 17.63 9.90
C SER A 67 10.92 16.71 10.42
N ILE A 68 10.62 15.65 9.67
CA ILE A 68 9.65 14.62 10.06
C ILE A 68 10.41 13.43 10.65
N LYS A 69 10.08 13.08 11.90
CA LYS A 69 10.62 11.89 12.58
C LYS A 69 9.50 10.92 12.86
N LEU A 70 9.72 9.63 12.60
CA LEU A 70 8.77 8.58 12.97
C LEU A 70 8.66 8.48 14.50
N ASP A 71 7.45 8.53 15.04
CA ASP A 71 7.18 8.13 16.41
C ASP A 71 6.93 6.62 16.45
N SER A 72 7.98 5.87 16.82
CA SER A 72 7.91 4.42 16.90
C SER A 72 6.93 3.90 17.95
N GLN A 73 6.68 4.64 19.05
CA GLN A 73 5.77 4.17 20.10
C GLN A 73 4.32 4.20 19.61
N VAL A 74 3.95 5.25 18.89
CA VAL A 74 2.63 5.39 18.28
C VAL A 74 2.47 4.42 17.12
N ALA A 75 3.44 4.34 16.21
CA ALA A 75 3.41 3.42 15.07
C ALA A 75 3.22 1.96 15.49
N LEU A 76 3.90 1.51 16.55
CA LEU A 76 3.77 0.15 17.08
C LEU A 76 2.39 -0.17 17.67
N LYS A 77 1.65 0.83 18.15
CA LYS A 77 0.27 0.65 18.64
C LYS A 77 -0.71 0.48 17.48
N TYR A 78 -0.47 1.18 16.36
CA TYR A 78 -1.29 1.06 15.16
C TYR A 78 -1.16 -0.30 14.46
N ILE A 79 0.01 -0.97 14.51
CA ILE A 79 0.19 -2.27 13.83
C ILE A 79 -0.90 -3.29 14.17
N PRO A 80 -1.09 -3.71 15.44
CA PRO A 80 -2.12 -4.68 15.78
C PRO A 80 -3.55 -4.14 15.55
N LEU A 81 -3.75 -2.84 15.77
CA LEU A 81 -5.05 -2.18 15.65
C LEU A 81 -5.57 -2.16 14.20
N LEU A 82 -4.70 -1.76 13.26
CA LEU A 82 -5.04 -1.62 11.84
C LEU A 82 -4.95 -2.95 11.08
N ALA A 83 -4.18 -3.91 11.58
CA ALA A 83 -4.14 -5.26 11.01
C ALA A 83 -5.21 -6.20 11.59
N GLY A 84 -5.94 -5.78 12.63
CA GLY A 84 -6.92 -6.64 13.29
C GLY A 84 -6.33 -7.87 13.99
N ILE A 85 -5.06 -7.82 14.40
CA ILE A 85 -4.36 -8.94 15.05
C ILE A 85 -4.11 -8.67 16.54
N PRO A 86 -4.00 -9.72 17.37
CA PRO A 86 -3.57 -9.56 18.76
C PRO A 86 -2.17 -8.93 18.87
N ARG A 87 -1.93 -8.15 19.93
CA ARG A 87 -0.61 -7.58 20.22
C ARG A 87 0.48 -8.66 20.34
N SER A 88 0.14 -9.83 20.87
CA SER A 88 1.05 -10.98 20.96
C SER A 88 1.51 -11.46 19.58
N SER A 89 0.65 -11.43 18.56
CA SER A 89 1.01 -11.73 17.17
C SER A 89 1.91 -10.66 16.58
N ALA A 90 1.58 -9.38 16.79
CA ALA A 90 2.41 -8.26 16.34
C ALA A 90 3.82 -8.29 16.97
N ALA A 91 3.94 -8.68 18.24
CA ALA A 91 5.21 -8.79 18.95
C ALA A 91 6.15 -9.89 18.39
N GLN A 92 5.61 -10.86 17.64
CA GLN A 92 6.38 -11.94 17.02
C GLN A 92 6.85 -11.58 15.60
N MET A 93 6.44 -10.44 15.06
CA MET A 93 6.85 -9.99 13.72
C MET A 93 8.36 -9.77 13.64
N ALA A 94 8.94 -10.03 12.47
CA ALA A 94 10.35 -9.73 12.25
C ALA A 94 10.59 -8.21 12.31
N LYS A 95 11.76 -7.79 12.81
CA LYS A 95 12.13 -6.36 12.96
C LYS A 95 11.96 -5.57 11.65
N LEU A 96 12.35 -6.18 10.52
CA LEU A 96 12.22 -5.57 9.20
C LEU A 96 10.75 -5.39 8.81
N ASP A 97 9.89 -6.34 9.17
CA ASP A 97 8.47 -6.26 8.86
C ASP A 97 7.75 -5.23 9.72
N ILE A 98 8.13 -5.12 11.00
CA ILE A 98 7.68 -4.04 11.89
C ILE A 98 8.02 -2.67 11.29
N PHE A 99 9.26 -2.50 10.82
CA PHE A 99 9.69 -1.24 10.20
C PHE A 99 8.91 -0.93 8.92
N LYS A 100 8.78 -1.91 8.00
CA LYS A 100 7.99 -1.76 6.76
C LYS A 100 6.53 -1.42 7.04
N THR A 101 5.93 -2.07 8.03
CA THR A 101 4.54 -1.82 8.44
C THR A 101 4.39 -0.42 9.02
N SER A 102 5.35 0.03 9.83
CA SER A 102 5.38 1.40 10.37
C SER A 102 5.48 2.45 9.25
N MET A 103 6.29 2.19 8.21
CA MET A 103 6.37 3.06 7.03
C MET A 103 5.08 3.08 6.22
N GLN A 104 4.36 1.95 6.10
CA GLN A 104 3.05 1.92 5.46
C GLN A 104 2.02 2.74 6.24
N ILE A 105 2.02 2.64 7.57
CA ILE A 105 1.12 3.42 8.44
C ILE A 105 1.38 4.92 8.26
N LEU A 106 2.66 5.33 8.22
CA LEU A 106 3.02 6.74 7.99
C LEU A 106 2.47 7.29 6.65
N ARG A 107 2.35 6.43 5.64
CA ARG A 107 1.84 6.82 4.32
C ARG A 107 0.34 7.13 4.31
N PHE A 108 -0.45 6.68 5.29
CA PHE A 108 -1.85 7.11 5.40
C PHE A 108 -1.98 8.60 5.74
N PHE A 109 -0.96 9.18 6.39
CA PHE A 109 -1.00 10.57 6.87
C PHE A 109 -0.19 11.54 6.01
N THR A 110 0.77 11.03 5.24
CA THR A 110 1.76 11.86 4.52
C THR A 110 1.65 11.76 3.01
N GLN A 111 0.84 10.82 2.48
CA GLN A 111 0.53 10.85 1.05
C GLN A 111 -0.40 12.03 0.79
N SER A 112 0.04 12.96 -0.05
CA SER A 112 -0.87 13.88 -0.71
C SER A 112 -1.81 13.07 -1.62
N GLU A 113 -3.08 13.46 -1.68
CA GLU A 113 -3.90 13.12 -2.84
C GLU A 113 -3.20 13.71 -4.06
N THR A 114 -2.38 12.91 -4.74
CA THR A 114 -2.05 13.21 -6.13
C THR A 114 -3.30 12.90 -6.94
N GLY A 115 -4.26 13.83 -6.86
CA GLY A 115 -5.31 13.96 -7.85
C GLY A 115 -4.64 13.90 -9.21
N SER A 116 -5.10 12.95 -10.02
CA SER A 116 -4.68 12.68 -11.38
C SER A 116 -4.20 13.95 -12.09
N THR A 117 -2.89 14.10 -12.29
CA THR A 117 -2.38 14.97 -13.35
C THR A 117 -2.61 14.23 -14.67
N SER A 118 -3.88 14.17 -15.10
CA SER A 118 -4.24 13.68 -16.43
C SER A 118 -3.76 14.74 -17.42
N GLY A 119 -2.85 14.31 -18.29
CA GLY A 119 -2.02 15.15 -19.13
C GLY A 119 -2.78 16.05 -20.09
N ASN A 120 -2.21 17.24 -20.29
CA ASN A 120 -1.90 17.83 -21.59
C ASN A 120 -2.67 17.32 -22.84
N ASP A 121 -3.98 17.57 -22.93
CA ASP A 121 -4.62 17.61 -24.25
C ASP A 121 -4.45 19.00 -24.87
N SER A 122 -3.24 19.26 -25.35
CA SER A 122 -2.99 20.33 -26.31
C SER A 122 -3.62 19.93 -27.64
N THR A 123 -4.92 20.16 -27.81
CA THR A 123 -5.55 20.05 -29.13
C THR A 123 -5.20 21.30 -29.96
N MET A 124 -4.10 21.24 -30.72
CA MET A 124 -3.99 22.09 -31.92
C MET A 124 -5.03 21.63 -32.93
N LEU A 125 -6.03 22.47 -33.22
CA LEU A 125 -6.96 22.27 -34.32
C LEU A 125 -6.29 22.65 -35.65
N PRO A 126 -6.24 21.76 -36.65
CA PRO A 126 -6.05 22.18 -38.04
C PRO A 126 -7.44 22.51 -38.63
N GLY A 127 -7.76 23.81 -38.69
CA GLY A 127 -8.93 24.32 -39.39
C GLY A 127 -8.64 24.51 -40.88
N SER A 128 -9.08 23.55 -41.69
CA SER A 128 -9.10 23.61 -43.15
C SER A 128 -10.25 24.46 -43.68
N GLY A 129 -9.96 25.29 -44.69
CA GLY A 129 -10.89 25.60 -45.79
C GLY A 129 -11.77 26.84 -45.63
N ASN A 130 -11.49 27.87 -46.43
CA ASN A 130 -12.45 28.35 -47.44
C ASN A 130 -11.71 29.02 -48.61
#